data_AF-A0A3D1LFR0-F1
#
_entry.id   AF-A0A3D1LFR0-F1
#
_cell.length_a   1.000
_cell.length_b   1.000
_cell.length_c   1.000
_cell.angle_alpha   90.00
_cell.angle_beta   90.00
_cell.angle_gamma   90.00
#
_symmetry.space_group_name_H-M   'P 1'
#
loop_
_entity.id
_entity.type
_entity.pdbx_description
1 polymer ?
#
loop_
_entity_poly.entity_id
_entity_poly.type
_entity_poly.pdbx_seq_one_letter_code
_entity_poly.pdbx_strand_id
1 'polypeptide(L)' 'PAEFRFSTHEVFIERQGDAIILRPKPESWDDFFSRPSKVPTDFLSDRNDVPPETRELF' A
#
# COMPACT_ATOMS: atom_id res chain seq x y z
N PRO A 1 3.83 10.70 -26.50
CA PRO A 1 5.21 10.90 -27.03
C PRO A 1 6.13 9.78 -26.53
N ALA A 2 7.20 9.46 -27.26
CA ALA A 2 8.05 8.32 -26.93
C ALA A 2 8.72 8.47 -25.55
N GLU A 3 9.05 9.70 -25.17
CA GLU A 3 9.64 10.09 -23.90
C GLU A 3 8.73 9.88 -22.67
N PHE A 4 7.42 9.65 -22.86
CA PHE A 4 6.46 9.38 -21.77
C PHE A 4 6.00 7.92 -21.72
N ARG A 5 6.68 7.01 -22.43
CA ARG A 5 6.31 5.58 -22.45
C ARG A 5 6.68 4.93 -21.11
N PHE A 6 5.72 4.27 -20.46
CA PHE A 6 5.98 3.44 -19.30
C PHE A 6 6.71 2.15 -19.70
N SER A 7 7.60 1.67 -18.84
CA SER A 7 8.24 0.35 -18.97
C SER A 7 7.34 -0.80 -18.51
N THR A 8 6.28 -0.51 -17.75
CA THR A 8 5.33 -1.48 -17.21
C THR A 8 4.19 -1.74 -18.20
N HIS A 9 3.57 -2.93 -18.10
CA HIS A 9 2.41 -3.30 -18.93
C HIS A 9 1.09 -2.68 -18.44
N GLU A 10 1.02 -2.31 -17.17
CA GLU A 10 -0.18 -1.79 -16.52
C GLU A 10 0.11 -0.47 -15.77
N VAL A 11 -0.95 0.32 -15.57
CA VAL A 11 -0.92 1.58 -14.83
C VAL A 11 -2.12 1.69 -13.89
N PHE A 12 -1.95 2.42 -12.79
CA PHE A 12 -3.04 2.95 -11.99
C PHE A 12 -3.53 4.26 -12.60
N ILE A 13 -4.86 4.45 -12.59
CA ILE A 13 -5.52 5.64 -13.12
C ILE A 13 -6.27 6.32 -11.99
N GLU A 14 -6.01 7.61 -11.80
CA GLU A 14 -6.71 8.45 -10.80
C GLU A 14 -7.15 9.75 -11.46
N ARG A 15 -8.34 10.25 -11.09
CA ARG A 15 -8.83 11.57 -11.48
C ARG A 15 -8.59 12.58 -10.36
N GLN A 16 -7.94 13.70 -10.68
CA GLN A 16 -7.73 14.83 -9.79
C GLN A 16 -8.27 16.10 -10.44
N GLY A 17 -9.48 16.50 -10.03
CA GLY A 17 -10.18 17.63 -10.66
C GLY A 17 -10.47 17.36 -12.14
N ASP A 18 -9.91 18.17 -13.02
CA ASP A 18 -9.97 18.03 -14.47
C ASP A 18 -8.80 17.20 -15.06
N ALA A 19 -7.82 16.80 -14.25
CA ALA A 19 -6.68 16.00 -14.67
C ALA A 19 -6.90 14.49 -14.47
N ILE A 20 -6.22 13.69 -15.31
CA ILE A 20 -6.04 12.25 -15.13
C ILE A 20 -4.56 11.98 -14.88
N ILE A 21 -4.26 11.26 -13.80
CA ILE A 21 -2.91 10.87 -13.42
C ILE A 21 -2.75 9.37 -13.70
N LEU A 22 -1.72 9.05 -14.48
CA LEU A 22 -1.28 7.68 -14.74
C LEU A 22 -0.02 7.40 -13.92
N ARG A 23 -0.03 6.32 -13.13
CA ARG A 23 1.16 5.86 -12.39
C ARG A 23 1.50 4.43 -12.81
N PRO A 24 2.78 4.08 -12.98
CA PRO A 24 3.14 2.70 -13.31
C PRO A 24 2.65 1.76 -12.20
N LYS A 25 2.08 0.63 -12.57
CA LYS A 25 1.72 -0.43 -11.62
C LYS A 25 2.99 -1.26 -11.33
N PRO A 26 3.44 -1.37 -10.06
CA PRO A 26 4.56 -2.24 -9.72
C PRO A 26 4.24 -3.69 -10.06
N GLU A 27 5.23 -4.41 -10.59
CA GLU A 27 5.10 -5.84 -10.94
C GLU A 27 5.28 -6.75 -9.71
N SER A 28 5.92 -6.24 -8.66
CA SER A 28 6.19 -6.95 -7.41
C SER A 28 6.16 -6.02 -6.19
N TRP A 29 6.40 -6.59 -5.01
CA TRP A 29 6.54 -5.85 -3.75
C TRP A 29 7.99 -5.43 -3.45
N ASP A 30 8.95 -5.69 -4.34
CA ASP A 30 10.38 -5.46 -4.06
C ASP A 30 10.66 -3.97 -3.78
N ASP A 31 10.10 -3.09 -4.61
CA ASP A 31 10.17 -1.63 -4.42
C ASP A 31 9.51 -1.17 -3.12
N PHE A 32 8.51 -1.90 -2.63
CA PHE A 32 7.87 -1.56 -1.37
C PHE A 32 8.81 -1.83 -0.19
N PHE A 33 9.42 -3.03 -0.16
CA PHE A 33 10.27 -3.48 0.94
C PHE A 33 11.70 -2.91 0.91
N SER A 34 12.19 -2.45 -0.25
CA SER A 34 13.50 -1.78 -0.36
C SER A 34 13.51 -0.36 0.22
N ARG A 35 12.33 0.25 0.38
CA ARG A 35 12.22 1.61 0.91
C ARG A 35 12.45 1.63 2.43
N PRO A 36 13.13 2.66 2.96
CA PRO A 36 13.21 2.87 4.40
C PRO A 36 11.81 2.93 5.02
N SER A 37 11.62 2.14 6.08
CA SER A 37 10.37 2.17 6.83
C SER A 37 10.14 3.56 7.40
N LYS A 38 8.95 4.11 7.15
CA LYS A 38 8.46 5.34 7.80
C LYS A 38 7.72 5.05 9.10
N VAL A 39 7.59 3.76 9.45
CA VAL A 39 6.89 3.31 10.64
C VAL A 39 7.79 3.60 11.85
N PRO A 40 7.27 4.29 12.89
CA PRO A 40 8.00 4.52 14.13
C PRO A 40 8.50 3.22 14.76
N THR A 41 9.61 3.29 15.49
CA THR A 41 10.24 2.11 16.11
C THR A 41 9.39 1.45 17.19
N ASP A 42 8.47 2.21 17.80
CA ASP A 42 7.55 1.78 18.85
C ASP A 42 6.16 1.41 18.32
N PHE A 43 5.94 1.49 17.00
CA PHE A 43 4.67 1.15 16.38
C PHE A 43 4.32 -0.31 16.65
N LEU A 44 3.15 -0.54 17.25
CA LEU A 44 2.70 -1.86 17.70
C LEU A 44 3.67 -2.55 18.69
N SER A 45 4.41 -1.76 19.48
CA SER A 45 5.19 -2.28 20.63
C SER A 45 4.31 -3.05 21.63
N ASP A 46 3.05 -2.65 21.77
CA ASP A 46 1.98 -3.43 22.38
C ASP A 46 0.79 -3.55 21.42
N ARG A 47 0.39 -4.78 21.10
CA ARG A 47 -0.72 -5.08 20.20
C ARG A 47 -2.06 -5.17 20.92
N ASN A 48 -2.07 -5.32 22.25
CA ASN A 48 -3.28 -5.58 23.05
C ASN A 48 -4.15 -6.72 22.49
N ASP A 49 -3.51 -7.80 22.04
CA ASP A 49 -4.19 -8.97 21.47
C ASP A 49 -4.72 -9.89 22.58
N VAL A 50 -5.71 -9.37 23.31
CA VAL A 50 -6.35 -10.10 24.40
C VAL A 50 -7.25 -11.20 23.85
N PRO A 51 -7.37 -12.35 24.55
CA PRO A 51 -8.31 -13.39 24.17
C PRO A 51 -9.74 -12.84 24.04
N PRO A 52 -10.57 -13.42 23.16
CA PRO A 52 -11.97 -13.05 23.08
C PRO A 52 -12.68 -13.33 24.41
N GLU A 53 -13.71 -12.52 24.71
CA GLU A 53 -14.55 -12.75 25.88
C GLU A 53 -15.25 -14.11 25.80
N THR A 54 -15.34 -14.80 26.95
CA THR A 54 -16.17 -16.00 27.06
C THR A 54 -17.65 -15.59 27.04
N ARG A 55 -18.45 -16.20 26.15
CA ARG A 55 -19.91 -15.98 26.08
C ARG A 55 -20.63 -17.32 26.21
N GLU A 56 -21.76 -17.32 26.92
CA GLU A 56 -22.68 -18.46 26.93
C GLU A 56 -23.34 -18.58 25.55
N LEU A 57 -23.25 -19.77 24.95
CA LEU A 57 -23.88 -20.07 23.67
C LEU A 57 -25.25 -20.68 23.92
N PHE A 58 -26.29 -19.84 23.74
CA PHE A 58 -27.73 -20.15 23.78
C PHE A 58 -28.27 -20.76 25.08
#